data_AF-A0A936GE88-F1
#
_entry.id   AF-A0A936GE88-F1
#
_cell.length_a   1.000
_cell.length_b   1.000
_cell.length_c   1.000
_cell.angle_alpha   90.00
_cell.angle_beta   90.00
_cell.angle_gamma   90.00
#
_symmetry.space_group_name_H-M   'P 1'
#
loop_
_entity.id
_entity.type
_entity.pdbx_description
1 polymer ?
#
loop_
_entity_poly.entity_id
_entity_poly.type
_entity_poly.pdbx_seq_one_letter_code
_entity_poly.pdbx_strand_id
1 'polypeptide(L)'
;MGFPEGLTLNYSDGIISGFRSIDFGEGDFFIQITTDITHGSSGGPLFNMNGEVVGVTSRGANFEGGNFNFAINIQKIPYSKFIKK
;
A
#
# COMPACT_ATOMS: atom_id res chain seq x y z
N MET A 1 -7.42 4.98 2.44
CA MET A 1 -8.01 6.33 2.58
C MET A 1 -7.05 7.36 2.03
N GLY A 2 -7.53 8.40 1.36
CA GLY A 2 -6.69 9.40 0.72
C GLY A 2 -7.30 10.79 0.71
N PHE A 3 -6.48 11.79 0.39
CA PHE A 3 -6.88 13.18 0.20
C PHE A 3 -6.59 13.61 -1.25
N PRO A 4 -7.45 13.23 -2.22
CA PRO A 4 -7.35 13.74 -3.58
C PRO A 4 -7.84 15.19 -3.58
N GLU A 5 -6.96 16.14 -3.89
CA GLU A 5 -7.34 17.48 -4.37
C GLU A 5 -8.29 18.32 -3.47
N GLY A 6 -8.18 18.26 -2.14
CA GLY A 6 -8.90 19.22 -1.28
C GLY A 6 -10.38 18.90 -1.02
N LEU A 7 -10.93 17.81 -1.56
CA LEU A 7 -12.34 17.46 -1.44
C LEU A 7 -12.52 16.03 -0.92
N THR A 8 -13.10 15.93 0.28
CA THR A 8 -13.75 14.76 0.90
C THR A 8 -12.86 13.51 1.08
N LEU A 9 -12.88 12.94 2.30
CA LEU A 9 -12.25 11.66 2.60
C LEU A 9 -12.83 10.57 1.67
N ASN A 10 -12.01 10.07 0.76
CA ASN A 10 -12.39 8.98 -0.13
C ASN A 10 -11.95 7.64 0.48
N TYR A 11 -12.92 6.75 0.63
CA TYR A 11 -12.73 5.36 1.04
C TYR A 11 -12.98 4.46 -0.16
N SER A 12 -12.10 3.48 -0.34
CA SER A 12 -12.10 2.58 -1.50
C SER A 12 -11.86 1.16 -0.98
N ASP A 13 -12.82 0.28 -1.22
CA ASP A 13 -12.70 -1.14 -0.91
C ASP A 13 -11.90 -1.89 -2.00
N GLY A 14 -11.23 -2.97 -1.62
CA GLY A 14 -10.57 -3.85 -2.58
C GLY A 14 -10.02 -5.11 -1.92
N ILE A 15 -9.37 -5.96 -2.72
CA ILE A 15 -8.85 -7.25 -2.30
C ILE A 15 -7.32 -7.21 -2.28
N ILE A 16 -6.71 -7.86 -1.30
CA ILE A 16 -5.27 -8.17 -1.34
C ILE A 16 -5.04 -9.25 -2.40
N SER A 17 -4.45 -8.87 -3.53
CA SER A 17 -4.16 -9.77 -4.65
C SER A 17 -2.93 -10.65 -4.41
N GLY A 18 -2.08 -10.29 -3.45
CA GLY A 18 -0.92 -11.08 -3.06
C GLY A 18 0.19 -10.25 -2.42
N PHE A 19 1.16 -10.94 -1.84
CA PHE A 19 2.37 -10.32 -1.31
C PHE A 19 3.50 -10.40 -2.33
N ARG A 20 4.35 -9.37 -2.36
CA ARG A 20 5.41 -9.20 -3.35
C ARG A 20 6.70 -8.72 -2.69
N SER A 21 7.80 -9.35 -3.10
CA SER A 21 9.17 -8.89 -2.84
C SER A 21 9.63 -8.08 -4.06
N ILE A 22 9.46 -6.75 -4.02
CA ILE A 22 9.92 -5.86 -5.09
C ILE A 22 11.02 -4.99 -4.47
N ASP A 23 12.13 -4.78 -5.17
CA ASP A 23 13.25 -3.88 -4.83
C ASP A 23 14.20 -4.26 -3.66
N PHE A 24 13.81 -5.09 -2.67
CA PHE A 24 14.61 -5.25 -1.43
C PHE A 24 15.28 -6.61 -1.16
N GLY A 25 15.23 -7.57 -2.09
CA GLY A 25 15.58 -8.97 -1.78
C GLY A 25 14.53 -9.64 -0.87
N GLU A 26 14.84 -10.85 -0.37
CA GLU A 26 13.89 -11.70 0.37
C GLU A 26 13.02 -10.93 1.39
N GLY A 27 11.70 -10.93 1.17
CA GLY A 27 10.72 -10.39 2.10
C GLY A 27 9.48 -9.84 1.40
N ASP A 28 8.31 -10.23 1.90
CA ASP A 28 6.98 -9.77 1.45
C ASP A 28 6.70 -8.32 1.87
N PHE A 29 7.51 -7.38 1.38
CA PHE A 29 7.46 -5.97 1.74
C PHE A 29 6.26 -5.23 1.12
N PHE A 30 5.78 -5.70 -0.03
CA PHE A 30 4.68 -5.07 -0.74
C PHE A 30 3.42 -5.94 -0.69
N ILE A 31 2.29 -5.30 -0.41
CA ILE A 31 0.95 -5.85 -0.53
C ILE A 31 0.40 -5.34 -1.85
N GLN A 32 0.14 -6.24 -2.80
CA GLN A 32 -0.59 -5.91 -4.02
C GLN A 32 -2.07 -5.83 -3.68
N ILE A 33 -2.71 -4.73 -4.05
CA ILE A 33 -4.12 -4.47 -3.81
C ILE A 33 -4.83 -4.18 -5.14
N THR A 34 -6.09 -4.57 -5.25
CA THR A 34 -6.95 -4.17 -6.38
C THR A 34 -7.62 -2.81 -6.15
N THR A 35 -7.50 -2.25 -4.94
CA THR A 35 -8.05 -0.95 -4.60
C THR A 35 -7.44 0.13 -5.48
N ASP A 36 -8.26 0.97 -6.09
CA ASP A 36 -7.79 2.08 -6.92
C ASP A 36 -6.97 3.06 -6.07
N ILE A 37 -5.70 3.25 -6.44
CA ILE A 37 -4.86 4.32 -5.91
C ILE A 37 -5.00 5.52 -6.85
N THR A 38 -5.55 6.61 -6.34
CA THR A 38 -5.64 7.90 -7.04
C THR A 38 -4.61 8.87 -6.48
N HIS A 39 -4.34 9.96 -7.21
CA HIS A 39 -3.45 11.00 -6.71
C HIS A 39 -3.99 11.54 -5.37
N GLY A 40 -3.19 11.47 -4.30
CA GLY A 40 -3.62 11.83 -2.93
C GLY A 40 -3.99 10.65 -2.02
N SER A 41 -4.11 9.42 -2.53
CA SER A 41 -4.25 8.23 -1.68
C SER A 41 -2.94 7.58 -1.29
N SER A 42 -1.80 7.97 -1.88
CA SER A 42 -0.47 7.56 -1.43
C SER A 42 -0.16 8.10 -0.02
N GLY A 43 0.32 7.23 0.87
CA GLY A 43 0.59 7.53 2.27
C GLY A 43 -0.57 7.23 3.22
N GLY A 44 -1.71 6.79 2.70
CA GLY A 44 -2.88 6.45 3.49
C GLY A 44 -2.81 5.07 4.17
N PRO A 45 -3.51 4.88 5.30
CA PRO A 45 -3.65 3.56 5.90
C PRO A 45 -4.51 2.64 5.02
N LEU A 46 -4.04 1.40 4.89
CA LEU A 46 -4.80 0.25 4.37
C LEU A 46 -5.34 -0.53 5.57
N PHE A 47 -6.66 -0.71 5.63
CA PHE A 47 -7.32 -1.40 6.73
C PHE A 47 -7.77 -2.82 6.32
N ASN A 48 -7.80 -3.74 7.27
CA ASN A 48 -8.57 -4.97 7.14
C ASN A 48 -10.03 -4.74 7.59
N MET A 49 -10.87 -5.77 7.45
CA MET A 49 -12.29 -5.69 7.82
C MET A 49 -12.55 -5.47 9.33
N ASN A 50 -11.54 -5.70 10.18
CA ASN A 50 -11.62 -5.42 11.62
C ASN A 50 -11.27 -3.96 11.95
N GLY A 51 -10.93 -3.14 10.96
CA GLY A 51 -10.46 -1.76 11.15
C GLY A 51 -8.99 -1.65 11.59
N GLU A 52 -8.22 -2.72 11.46
CA GLU A 52 -6.79 -2.73 11.82
C GLU A 52 -5.94 -2.30 10.62
N VAL A 53 -4.92 -1.49 10.85
CA VAL A 53 -3.98 -1.08 9.79
C VAL A 53 -3.08 -2.27 9.44
N VAL A 54 -3.06 -2.65 8.17
CA VAL A 54 -2.23 -3.75 7.65
C VAL A 54 -1.16 -3.28 6.66
N GLY A 55 -1.28 -2.05 6.15
CA GLY A 55 -0.33 -1.49 5.21
C GLY A 55 -0.45 0.02 5.05
N VAL A 56 0.49 0.61 4.31
CA VAL A 56 0.46 2.02 3.89
C VAL A 56 0.48 2.06 2.36
N THR A 57 -0.57 2.58 1.74
CA THR A 57 -0.65 2.72 0.28
C THR A 57 0.52 3.54 -0.23
N SER A 58 1.17 3.10 -1.30
CA SER A 58 2.44 3.70 -1.73
C SER A 58 2.40 4.12 -3.19
N ARG A 59 2.30 3.16 -4.10
CA ARG A 59 2.47 3.40 -5.54
C ARG A 59 1.58 2.53 -6.39
N GLY A 60 1.18 3.07 -7.54
CA GLY A 60 0.75 2.28 -8.69
C GLY A 60 1.95 1.99 -9.59
N ALA A 61 1.94 0.84 -10.26
CA ALA A 61 2.88 0.50 -11.32
C ALA A 61 2.10 -0.01 -12.54
N ASN A 62 2.49 0.48 -13.71
CA ASN A 62 1.91 0.07 -14.98
C ASN A 62 2.90 -0.88 -15.65
N PHE A 63 2.47 -2.12 -15.91
CA PHE A 63 3.26 -3.12 -16.63
C PHE A 63 2.50 -3.56 -17.89
N GLU A 64 3.19 -4.18 -18.85
CA GLU A 64 2.54 -4.90 -19.95
C GLU A 64 1.71 -6.05 -19.35
N GLY A 65 0.44 -5.77 -19.04
CA GLY A 65 -0.44 -6.67 -18.28
C GLY A 65 -1.45 -5.97 -17.38
N GLY A 66 -1.31 -4.66 -17.15
CA GLY A 66 -2.33 -3.85 -16.45
C GLY A 66 -1.75 -2.88 -15.43
N ASN A 67 -2.66 -2.24 -14.71
CA ASN A 67 -2.34 -1.34 -13.61
C ASN A 67 -2.34 -2.12 -12.29
N PHE A 68 -1.26 -2.01 -11.52
CA PHE A 68 -1.09 -2.70 -10.25
C PHE A 68 -0.88 -1.69 -9.14
N ASN A 69 -1.60 -1.85 -8.04
CA ASN A 69 -1.50 -0.96 -6.88
C ASN A 69 -0.82 -1.67 -5.72
N PHE A 70 0.01 -0.94 -4.98
CA PHE A 70 0.82 -1.49 -3.91
C PHE A 70 0.75 -0.67 -2.63
N ALA A 71 0.72 -1.39 -1.51
CA ALA A 71 0.93 -0.85 -0.17
C ALA A 71 2.19 -1.48 0.46
N ILE A 72 2.87 -0.73 1.34
CA ILE A 72 3.96 -1.23 2.16
C ILE A 72 3.37 -2.01 3.33
N ASN A 73 3.81 -3.26 3.53
CA ASN A 73 3.38 -4.10 4.63
C ASN A 73 4.02 -3.63 5.94
N ILE A 74 3.24 -3.07 6.86
CA ILE A 74 3.76 -2.53 8.13
C ILE A 74 4.43 -3.59 9.01
N GLN A 75 4.00 -4.85 8.90
CA GLN A 75 4.55 -5.95 9.71
C GLN A 75 5.92 -6.41 9.22
N LYS A 76 6.28 -6.06 7.98
CA LYS A 76 7.51 -6.50 7.33
C LYS A 76 8.52 -5.37 7.16
N ILE A 77 8.24 -4.15 7.62
CA ILE A 77 9.19 -3.04 7.52
C ILE A 77 10.43 -3.35 8.39
N PRO A 78 11.66 -3.31 7.83
CA PRO A 78 12.87 -3.55 8.60
C PRO A 78 13.25 -2.28 9.38
N TYR A 79 12.49 -1.97 10.43
CA TYR A 79 12.62 -0.72 11.20
C TYR A 79 14.05 -0.44 11.71
N SER A 80 14.80 -1.50 12.02
CA SER A 80 16.20 -1.43 12.45
C SER A 80 17.13 -0.76 11.42
N LYS A 81 16.76 -0.74 10.13
CA LYS A 81 17.53 -0.04 9.10
C LYS A 81 17.28 1.48 9.09
N PHE A 82 16.15 1.92 9.60
CA PHE A 82 15.70 3.31 9.52
C PHE A 82 15.81 4.07 10.84
N ILE A 83 15.69 3.37 11.96
CA ILE A 83 15.85 3.94 13.29
C ILE A 83 17.26 3.59 13.77
N LYS A 84 18.20 4.54 13.60
CA LYS A 84 19.49 4.47 14.30
C LYS A 84 19.22 4.70 15.79
N LYS A 85 19.59 3.73 16.60
CA LYS A 85 19.60 3.86 18.06
C LYS A 85 20.74 4.78 18.51
#